data_AF-A0A2K5CNE2-F1
#
_entry.id   AF-A0A2K5CNE2-F1
#
_cell.length_a   1.000
_cell.length_b   1.000
_cell.length_c   1.000
_cell.angle_alpha   90.00
_cell.angle_beta   90.00
_cell.angle_gamma   90.00
#
_symmetry.space_group_name_H-M   'P 1'
#
loop_
_entity.id
_entity.type
_entity.pdbx_description
1 polymer ?
#
loop_
_entity_poly.entity_id
_entity_poly.type
_entity_poly.pdbx_seq_one_letter_code
_entity_poly.pdbx_strand_id
1 'polypeptide(L)'
;AEKTKNFVSRSLVIGDILSMADMATGVKCGIIYWLFGGAIRNLGSPEHVTKWFQPLQEQKYTGMFATTKRGHGSNVRGIQTEATFDLSAQEFVIDTPCEGEMYIGNAMYGNYAAVFAQLIIDGRSQGPHCFIVPVRDENGRLYPGVTAIDMTYKEGLHGVDNGILIFHKVRIPGENLLDKFGSVAPDGQYHSPIRNKSARFNVMLAALTPSRLAVAFQAPGVMK
;
A
#
# COMPACT_ATOMS: atom_id res chain seq x y z
N ALA A 1 -4.20 26.86 -4.83
CA ALA A 1 -3.50 26.48 -6.08
C ALA A 1 -1.98 26.74 -6.04
N GLU A 2 -1.50 27.75 -5.30
CA GLU A 2 -0.08 28.14 -5.30
C GLU A 2 0.83 27.26 -4.42
N LYS A 3 0.31 26.71 -3.31
CA LYS A 3 1.07 25.83 -2.39
C LYS A 3 1.52 24.49 -2.99
N THR A 4 0.91 24.04 -4.09
CA THR A 4 1.20 22.73 -4.71
C THR A 4 2.25 22.77 -5.82
N LYS A 5 2.55 23.95 -6.39
CA LYS A 5 3.40 24.07 -7.60
C LYS A 5 4.83 23.53 -7.41
N ASN A 6 5.34 23.52 -6.17
CA ASN A 6 6.69 23.05 -5.85
C ASN A 6 6.72 21.83 -4.91
N PHE A 7 5.57 21.25 -4.56
CA PHE A 7 5.51 20.17 -3.57
C PHE A 7 6.24 18.91 -4.06
N VAL A 8 6.05 18.54 -5.33
CA VAL A 8 6.72 17.38 -5.94
C VAL A 8 8.23 17.62 -5.96
N SER A 9 8.69 18.76 -6.47
CA SER A 9 10.13 19.09 -6.52
C SER A 9 10.77 19.14 -5.13
N ARG A 10 10.09 19.71 -4.12
CA ARG A 10 10.58 19.73 -2.74
C ARG A 10 10.65 18.34 -2.13
N SER A 11 9.62 17.51 -2.35
CA SER A 11 9.59 16.14 -1.84
C SER A 11 10.72 15.29 -2.44
N LEU A 12 10.98 15.45 -3.75
CA LEU A 12 12.09 14.78 -4.43
C LEU A 12 13.45 15.21 -3.88
N VAL A 13 13.66 16.51 -3.67
CA VAL A 13 14.92 17.05 -3.10
C VAL A 13 15.13 16.58 -1.66
N ILE A 14 14.09 16.55 -0.82
CA ILE A 14 14.20 16.03 0.54
C ILE A 14 14.61 14.55 0.51
N GLY A 15 13.97 13.77 -0.36
CA GLY A 15 14.30 12.37 -0.53
C GLY A 15 15.73 12.13 -1.01
N ASP A 16 16.25 12.97 -1.90
CA ASP A 16 17.63 12.94 -2.37
C ASP A 16 18.62 13.21 -1.23
N ILE A 17 18.44 14.32 -0.51
CA ILE A 17 19.29 14.70 0.63
C ILE A 17 19.29 13.61 1.71
N LEU A 18 18.12 13.06 2.05
CA LEU A 18 18.00 11.98 3.03
C LEU A 18 18.77 10.74 2.57
N SER A 19 18.69 10.38 1.29
CA SER A 19 19.35 9.18 0.77
C SER A 19 20.87 9.34 0.67
N MET A 20 21.36 10.57 0.47
CA MET A 20 22.79 10.89 0.53
C MET A 20 23.33 10.76 1.96
N ALA A 21 22.54 11.13 2.97
CA ALA A 21 22.95 11.06 4.37
C ALA A 21 22.81 9.66 4.97
N ASP A 22 21.66 9.02 4.76
CA ASP A 22 21.37 7.64 5.15
C ASP A 22 20.33 7.01 4.21
N MET A 23 20.80 6.06 3.39
CA MET A 23 19.95 5.40 2.41
C MET A 23 18.79 4.63 3.05
N ALA A 24 18.97 4.05 4.24
CA ALA A 24 17.91 3.31 4.92
C ALA A 24 16.75 4.22 5.33
N THR A 25 17.05 5.39 5.90
CA THR A 25 16.08 6.44 6.22
C THR A 25 15.38 6.94 4.95
N GLY A 26 16.14 7.22 3.89
CA GLY A 26 15.57 7.62 2.60
C GLY A 26 14.54 6.62 2.07
N VAL A 27 14.87 5.32 2.10
CA VAL A 27 13.97 4.24 1.70
C VAL A 27 12.74 4.17 2.59
N LYS A 28 12.90 4.22 3.92
CA LYS A 28 11.77 4.17 4.87
C LYS A 28 10.81 5.34 4.67
N CYS A 29 11.32 6.55 4.47
CA CYS A 29 10.52 7.71 4.09
C CYS A 29 9.78 7.49 2.76
N GLY A 30 10.45 6.93 1.76
CA GLY A 30 9.84 6.61 0.47
C GLY A 30 8.68 5.61 0.58
N ILE A 31 8.82 4.59 1.43
CA ILE A 31 7.74 3.62 1.68
C ILE A 31 6.52 4.32 2.29
N ILE A 32 6.73 5.12 3.33
CA ILE A 32 5.65 5.78 4.07
C ILE A 32 4.93 6.82 3.19
N TYR A 33 5.68 7.72 2.56
CA TYR A 33 5.08 8.89 1.90
C TYR A 33 4.79 8.70 0.42
N TRP A 34 5.65 7.97 -0.31
CA TRP A 34 5.51 7.83 -1.76
C TRP A 34 4.78 6.56 -2.16
N LEU A 35 5.04 5.43 -1.50
CA LEU A 35 4.33 4.19 -1.79
C LEU A 35 2.96 4.17 -1.10
N PHE A 36 2.93 4.15 0.23
CA PHE A 36 1.67 4.11 0.98
C PHE A 36 0.85 5.40 0.80
N GLY A 37 1.45 6.57 1.07
CA GLY A 37 0.79 7.85 0.86
C GLY A 37 0.40 8.11 -0.61
N GLY A 38 1.23 7.66 -1.56
CA GLY A 38 0.91 7.72 -2.98
C GLY A 38 -0.24 6.81 -3.38
N ALA A 39 -0.34 5.60 -2.82
CA ALA A 39 -1.47 4.70 -3.04
C ALA A 39 -2.78 5.37 -2.63
N ILE A 40 -2.86 5.93 -1.42
CA ILE A 40 -4.06 6.65 -0.94
C ILE A 40 -4.44 7.77 -1.90
N ARG A 41 -3.49 8.64 -2.26
CA ARG A 41 -3.78 9.82 -3.10
C ARG A 41 -4.14 9.46 -4.55
N ASN A 42 -3.49 8.44 -5.09
CA ASN A 42 -3.56 8.15 -6.51
C ASN A 42 -4.63 7.12 -6.85
N LEU A 43 -4.98 6.24 -5.90
CA LEU A 43 -5.97 5.17 -6.05
C LEU A 43 -7.24 5.40 -5.23
N GLY A 44 -7.25 6.28 -4.23
CA GLY A 44 -8.43 6.60 -3.43
C GLY A 44 -9.20 7.83 -3.91
N SER A 45 -10.39 8.01 -3.35
CA SER A 45 -11.22 9.22 -3.44
C SER A 45 -10.74 10.39 -2.55
N PRO A 46 -11.33 11.59 -2.64
CA PRO A 46 -11.05 12.69 -1.71
C PRO A 46 -11.28 12.35 -0.24
N GLU A 47 -12.27 11.51 0.06
CA GLU A 47 -12.58 11.04 1.42
C GLU A 47 -11.42 10.22 1.99
N HIS A 48 -10.81 9.36 1.16
CA HIS A 48 -9.60 8.61 1.54
C HIS A 48 -8.42 9.54 1.84
N VAL A 49 -8.27 10.64 1.09
CA VAL A 49 -7.22 11.62 1.35
C VAL A 49 -7.42 12.28 2.71
N THR A 50 -8.66 12.67 3.04
CA THR A 50 -8.97 13.26 4.34
C THR A 50 -8.78 12.25 5.48
N LYS A 51 -9.30 11.03 5.31
CA LYS A 51 -9.26 9.99 6.36
C LYS A 51 -7.86 9.45 6.62
N TRP A 52 -7.08 9.23 5.56
CA TRP A 52 -5.80 8.50 5.65
C TRP A 52 -4.60 9.40 5.34
N PHE A 53 -4.62 10.14 4.23
CA PHE A 53 -3.43 10.89 3.82
C PHE A 53 -3.13 12.08 4.74
N GLN A 54 -4.13 12.84 5.19
CA GLN A 54 -3.90 13.98 6.08
C GLN A 54 -3.27 13.58 7.43
N PRO A 55 -3.79 12.58 8.18
CA PRO A 55 -3.13 12.11 9.40
C PRO A 55 -1.74 11.53 9.16
N LEU A 56 -1.50 10.88 8.01
CA LEU A 56 -0.16 10.42 7.61
C LEU A 56 0.82 11.59 7.45
N GLN A 57 0.39 12.71 6.86
CA GLN A 57 1.23 13.92 6.73
C GLN A 57 1.57 14.54 8.09
N GLU A 58 0.66 14.43 9.05
CA GLU A 58 0.86 14.85 10.44
C GLU A 58 1.64 13.82 11.28
N GLN A 59 2.09 12.71 10.66
CA GLN A 59 2.79 11.61 11.32
C GLN A 59 2.01 10.99 12.50
N LYS A 60 0.67 11.05 12.47
CA LYS A 60 -0.18 10.38 13.48
C LYS A 60 -0.05 8.86 13.43
N TYR A 61 0.36 8.33 12.29
CA TYR A 61 0.65 6.93 12.08
C TYR A 61 1.63 6.76 10.91
N THR A 62 2.17 5.56 10.72
CA THR A 62 2.96 5.21 9.53
C THR A 62 2.36 4.05 8.75
N GLY A 63 2.69 3.96 7.47
CA GLY A 63 2.12 2.98 6.55
C GLY A 63 3.16 2.04 5.93
N MET A 64 2.64 0.98 5.32
CA MET A 64 3.35 -0.06 4.60
C MET A 64 2.74 -0.23 3.21
N PHE A 65 3.50 -0.74 2.25
CA PHE A 65 2.99 -1.04 0.90
C PHE A 65 3.19 -2.53 0.59
N ALA A 66 2.08 -3.30 0.66
CA ALA A 66 2.07 -4.75 0.57
C ALA A 66 1.56 -5.22 -0.80
N THR A 67 2.50 -5.68 -1.62
CA THR A 67 2.24 -6.14 -3.00
C THR A 67 3.08 -7.32 -3.43
N THR A 68 4.26 -7.48 -2.82
CA THR A 68 5.24 -8.48 -3.21
C THR A 68 5.02 -9.70 -2.34
N LYS A 69 4.91 -10.87 -2.97
CA LYS A 69 4.85 -12.16 -2.28
C LYS A 69 5.79 -13.15 -2.93
N ARG A 70 6.05 -14.27 -2.25
CA ARG A 70 6.86 -15.34 -2.83
C ARG A 70 6.25 -15.85 -4.13
N GLY A 71 7.12 -16.02 -5.13
CA GLY A 71 6.73 -16.39 -6.51
C GLY A 71 6.05 -15.29 -7.33
N HIS A 72 5.74 -14.11 -6.77
CA HIS A 72 4.99 -13.07 -7.48
C HIS A 72 5.45 -11.64 -7.11
N GLY A 73 6.67 -11.28 -7.52
CA GLY A 73 7.12 -9.88 -7.52
C GLY A 73 6.78 -9.17 -8.83
N SER A 74 7.21 -9.73 -9.96
CA SER A 74 6.94 -9.17 -11.30
C SER A 74 5.50 -9.40 -11.77
N ASN A 75 4.87 -10.50 -11.32
CA ASN A 75 3.50 -10.87 -11.69
C ASN A 75 2.51 -10.51 -10.58
N VAL A 76 2.34 -9.21 -10.31
CA VAL A 76 1.38 -8.70 -9.31
C VAL A 76 -0.08 -9.02 -9.70
N ARG A 77 -0.36 -9.36 -10.96
CA ARG A 77 -1.71 -9.83 -11.36
C ARG A 77 -2.08 -11.16 -10.73
N GLY A 78 -1.09 -12.02 -10.48
CA GLY A 78 -1.25 -13.34 -9.87
C GLY A 78 -1.18 -13.34 -8.35
N ILE A 79 -1.36 -12.18 -7.68
CA ILE A 79 -1.50 -12.16 -6.22
C ILE A 79 -2.60 -13.11 -5.75
N GLN A 80 -2.36 -13.75 -4.62
CA GLN A 80 -3.22 -14.79 -4.05
C GLN A 80 -3.90 -14.32 -2.79
N THR A 81 -3.45 -13.21 -2.19
CA THR A 81 -4.21 -12.52 -1.14
C THR A 81 -5.57 -12.15 -1.71
N GLU A 82 -6.63 -12.48 -1.00
CA GLU A 82 -8.01 -12.25 -1.39
C GLU A 82 -8.66 -11.22 -0.48
N ALA A 83 -9.59 -10.46 -1.04
CA ALA A 83 -10.45 -9.54 -0.34
C ALA A 83 -11.90 -9.86 -0.71
N THR A 84 -12.56 -10.65 0.13
CA THR A 84 -13.93 -11.11 -0.14
C THR A 84 -14.94 -10.16 0.50
N PHE A 85 -15.87 -9.63 -0.29
CA PHE A 85 -16.91 -8.75 0.22
C PHE A 85 -17.99 -9.54 0.95
N ASP A 86 -18.26 -9.16 2.19
CA ASP A 86 -19.35 -9.65 3.03
C ASP A 86 -20.48 -8.62 3.02
N LEU A 87 -21.51 -8.89 2.20
CA LEU A 87 -22.66 -7.99 2.02
C LEU A 87 -23.43 -7.74 3.32
N SER A 88 -23.48 -8.74 4.22
CA SER A 88 -24.23 -8.62 5.46
C SER A 88 -23.59 -7.67 6.46
N ALA A 89 -22.26 -7.66 6.50
CA ALA A 89 -21.46 -6.83 7.38
C ALA A 89 -21.01 -5.51 6.73
N GLN A 90 -21.10 -5.38 5.40
CA GLN A 90 -20.54 -4.27 4.62
C GLN A 90 -19.01 -4.16 4.82
N GLU A 91 -18.35 -5.30 4.87
CA GLU A 91 -16.92 -5.44 5.15
C GLU A 91 -16.21 -6.26 4.07
N PHE A 92 -14.89 -6.10 3.97
CA PHE A 92 -14.02 -7.04 3.27
C PHE A 92 -13.31 -7.94 4.27
N VAL A 93 -13.24 -9.22 3.94
CA VAL A 93 -12.42 -10.22 4.63
C VAL A 93 -11.13 -10.41 3.84
N ILE A 94 -10.00 -9.96 4.41
CA ILE A 94 -8.66 -10.09 3.85
C ILE A 94 -8.04 -11.38 4.34
N ASP A 95 -7.63 -12.24 3.41
CA ASP A 95 -7.00 -13.53 3.72
C ASP A 95 -5.82 -13.81 2.78
N THR A 96 -4.72 -14.29 3.35
CA THR A 96 -3.51 -14.65 2.63
C THR A 96 -3.33 -16.17 2.68
N PRO A 97 -3.69 -16.91 1.62
CA PRO A 97 -3.80 -18.37 1.68
C PRO A 97 -2.46 -19.09 1.84
N CYS A 98 -1.33 -18.56 1.37
CA CYS A 98 0.03 -19.11 1.59
C CYS A 98 1.14 -18.05 1.45
N GLU A 99 2.24 -18.24 2.22
CA GLU A 99 3.55 -17.56 2.18
C GLU A 99 3.65 -16.05 2.47
N GLY A 100 2.56 -15.33 2.73
CA GLY A 100 2.62 -13.94 3.19
C GLY A 100 3.13 -12.93 2.14
N GLU A 101 2.84 -11.66 2.36
CA GLU A 101 3.42 -10.54 1.62
C GLU A 101 4.84 -10.30 2.15
N MET A 102 5.87 -10.43 1.31
CA MET A 102 7.30 -10.41 1.68
C MET A 102 8.01 -9.13 1.23
N TYR A 103 9.13 -8.82 1.88
CA TYR A 103 9.94 -7.61 1.67
C TYR A 103 9.21 -6.31 2.00
N ILE A 104 8.18 -6.37 2.83
CA ILE A 104 7.37 -5.21 3.19
C ILE A 104 8.17 -4.36 4.18
N GLY A 105 8.70 -3.23 3.73
CA GLY A 105 9.41 -2.33 4.65
C GLY A 105 8.43 -1.59 5.56
N ASN A 106 8.94 -1.19 6.72
CA ASN A 106 8.13 -0.68 7.84
C ASN A 106 7.17 -1.72 8.45
N ALA A 107 7.41 -3.03 8.23
CA ALA A 107 6.52 -4.10 8.69
C ALA A 107 6.49 -4.27 10.22
N MET A 108 7.58 -3.89 10.90
CA MET A 108 7.67 -4.09 12.34
C MET A 108 7.02 -2.96 13.13
N TYR A 109 6.88 -1.78 12.53
CA TYR A 109 6.38 -0.58 13.21
C TYR A 109 5.18 0.11 12.53
N GLY A 110 4.82 -0.29 11.31
CA GLY A 110 3.72 0.30 10.56
C GLY A 110 2.35 0.00 11.17
N ASN A 111 1.47 1.00 11.17
CA ASN A 111 0.12 0.88 11.70
C ASN A 111 -0.87 0.37 10.64
N TYR A 112 -0.67 0.73 9.37
CA TYR A 112 -1.56 0.37 8.26
C TYR A 112 -0.78 -0.14 7.05
N ALA A 113 -1.36 -1.08 6.31
CA ALA A 113 -0.82 -1.55 5.04
C ALA A 113 -1.75 -1.20 3.89
N ALA A 114 -1.21 -0.66 2.80
CA ALA A 114 -1.87 -0.66 1.50
C ALA A 114 -1.63 -2.03 0.85
N VAL A 115 -2.62 -2.90 0.91
CA VAL A 115 -2.55 -4.30 0.46
C VAL A 115 -3.22 -4.43 -0.89
N PHE A 116 -2.51 -4.93 -1.89
CA PHE A 116 -3.16 -5.39 -3.11
C PHE A 116 -3.70 -6.82 -2.89
N ALA A 117 -4.96 -7.04 -3.22
CA ALA A 117 -5.64 -8.32 -3.09
C ALA A 117 -6.63 -8.56 -4.25
N GLN A 118 -6.93 -9.82 -4.55
CA GLN A 118 -8.00 -10.20 -5.47
C GLN A 118 -9.35 -9.83 -4.85
N LEU A 119 -10.03 -8.84 -5.42
CA LEU A 119 -11.37 -8.48 -4.98
C LEU A 119 -12.36 -9.58 -5.39
N ILE A 120 -13.00 -10.23 -4.43
CA ILE A 120 -14.00 -11.28 -4.65
C ILE A 120 -15.38 -10.76 -4.23
N ILE A 121 -16.35 -10.80 -5.13
CA ILE A 121 -17.74 -10.42 -4.88
C ILE A 121 -18.62 -11.54 -5.44
N ASP A 122 -19.51 -12.10 -4.61
CA ASP A 122 -20.37 -13.25 -4.94
C ASP A 122 -19.58 -14.42 -5.57
N GLY A 123 -18.41 -14.72 -5.00
CA GLY A 123 -17.52 -15.78 -5.48
C GLY A 123 -16.80 -15.48 -6.81
N ARG A 124 -16.93 -14.26 -7.36
CA ARG A 124 -16.30 -13.86 -8.62
C ARG A 124 -15.19 -12.84 -8.39
N SER A 125 -14.00 -13.14 -8.91
CA SER A 125 -12.89 -12.21 -8.89
C SER A 125 -13.10 -11.03 -9.83
N GLN A 126 -12.98 -9.81 -9.31
CA GLN A 126 -12.84 -8.57 -10.08
C GLN A 126 -11.36 -8.19 -10.31
N GLY A 127 -10.43 -9.07 -9.98
CA GLY A 127 -9.00 -8.81 -10.12
C GLY A 127 -8.42 -7.96 -8.99
N PRO A 128 -7.12 -7.60 -9.09
CA PRO A 128 -6.42 -6.89 -8.02
C PRO A 128 -7.00 -5.50 -7.74
N HIS A 129 -7.28 -5.23 -6.48
CA HIS A 129 -7.62 -3.92 -5.93
C HIS A 129 -6.74 -3.61 -4.70
N CYS A 130 -6.66 -2.34 -4.31
CA CYS A 130 -5.83 -1.91 -3.18
C CYS A 130 -6.71 -1.54 -2.00
N PHE A 131 -6.36 -2.06 -0.82
CA PHE A 131 -7.12 -1.91 0.42
C PHE A 131 -6.23 -1.35 1.51
N ILE A 132 -6.78 -0.49 2.37
CA ILE A 132 -6.11 -0.06 3.60
C ILE A 132 -6.45 -1.05 4.72
N VAL A 133 -5.47 -1.82 5.17
CA VAL A 133 -5.65 -2.83 6.22
C VAL A 133 -4.96 -2.35 7.51
N PRO A 134 -5.68 -2.28 8.64
CA PRO A 134 -5.06 -2.00 9.93
C PRO A 134 -4.17 -3.18 10.35
N VAL A 135 -2.95 -2.88 10.77
CA VAL A 135 -1.92 -3.86 11.15
C VAL A 135 -1.60 -3.74 12.63
N ARG A 136 -1.41 -2.51 13.14
CA ARG A 136 -1.14 -2.25 14.56
C ARG A 136 -2.00 -1.12 15.12
N ASP A 137 -2.33 -1.23 16.41
CA ASP A 137 -2.90 -0.12 17.18
C ASP A 137 -1.84 0.96 17.50
N GLU A 138 -2.27 2.02 18.19
CA GLU A 138 -1.38 3.13 18.61
C GLU A 138 -0.30 2.71 19.61
N ASN A 139 -0.49 1.59 20.31
CA ASN A 139 0.46 1.02 21.26
C ASN A 139 1.42 0.01 20.58
N GLY A 140 1.32 -0.15 19.26
CA GLY A 140 2.13 -1.06 18.46
C GLY A 140 1.70 -2.52 18.54
N ARG A 141 0.53 -2.85 19.10
CA ARG A 141 0.02 -4.23 19.17
C ARG A 141 -0.62 -4.61 17.84
N LEU A 142 -0.33 -5.82 17.36
CA LEU A 142 -0.94 -6.37 16.14
C LEU A 142 -2.45 -6.55 16.34
N TYR A 143 -3.24 -6.20 15.34
CA TYR A 143 -4.66 -6.54 15.31
C TYR A 143 -4.86 -8.06 15.16
N PRO A 144 -5.97 -8.63 15.69
CA PRO A 144 -6.29 -10.03 15.52
C PRO A 144 -6.29 -10.47 14.05
N GLY A 145 -5.72 -11.64 13.78
CA GLY A 145 -5.57 -12.16 12.42
C GLY A 145 -4.41 -11.58 11.63
N VAL A 146 -3.67 -10.59 12.16
CA VAL A 146 -2.47 -10.04 11.50
C VAL A 146 -1.21 -10.63 12.13
N THR A 147 -0.31 -11.13 11.29
CA THR A 147 1.04 -11.56 11.68
C THR A 147 2.07 -10.74 10.93
N ALA A 148 3.11 -10.27 11.64
CA ALA A 148 4.26 -9.60 11.08
C ALA A 148 5.54 -10.31 11.55
N ILE A 149 6.38 -10.73 10.60
CA ILE A 149 7.62 -11.48 10.85
C ILE A 149 8.79 -10.67 10.28
N ASP A 150 9.82 -10.40 11.06
CA ASP A 150 11.04 -9.75 10.56
C ASP A 150 11.80 -10.70 9.62
N MET A 151 12.24 -10.21 8.46
CA MET A 151 13.03 -11.01 7.52
C MET A 151 14.49 -11.17 7.95
N THR A 152 14.90 -10.51 9.04
CA THR A 152 16.20 -10.54 9.67
C THR A 152 17.30 -10.02 8.74
N TYR A 153 18.36 -10.81 8.56
CA TYR A 153 19.54 -10.44 7.81
C TYR A 153 19.19 -10.07 6.36
N LYS A 154 19.79 -8.97 5.90
CA LYS A 154 19.72 -8.46 4.53
C LYS A 154 21.14 -8.11 4.09
N GLU A 155 21.43 -8.17 2.80
CA GLU A 155 22.73 -7.74 2.26
C GLU A 155 23.02 -6.24 2.52
N GLY A 156 21.97 -5.42 2.67
CA GLY A 156 22.09 -4.01 2.96
C GLY A 156 20.78 -3.41 3.49
N LEU A 157 20.72 -2.08 3.59
CA LEU A 157 19.55 -1.35 4.11
C LEU A 157 19.08 -1.89 5.47
N HIS A 158 20.01 -2.16 6.38
CA HIS A 158 19.70 -2.78 7.68
C HIS A 158 18.75 -1.95 8.55
N GLY A 159 18.72 -0.62 8.36
CA GLY A 159 17.76 0.29 9.01
C GLY A 159 16.32 0.19 8.47
N VAL A 160 16.07 -0.57 7.41
CA VAL A 160 14.72 -0.86 6.91
C VAL A 160 14.24 -2.17 7.51
N ASP A 161 13.18 -2.11 8.30
CA ASP A 161 12.50 -3.24 8.93
C ASP A 161 11.59 -3.95 7.92
N ASN A 162 12.21 -4.60 6.93
CA ASN A 162 11.50 -5.46 5.99
C ASN A 162 10.97 -6.71 6.71
N GLY A 163 9.68 -6.97 6.53
CA GLY A 163 9.01 -8.12 7.10
C GLY A 163 8.10 -8.85 6.13
N ILE A 164 7.52 -9.91 6.66
CA ILE A 164 6.46 -10.70 6.05
C ILE A 164 5.15 -10.39 6.76
N LEU A 165 4.13 -9.98 6.02
CA LEU A 165 2.77 -9.79 6.53
C LEU A 165 1.89 -10.96 6.13
N ILE A 166 1.15 -11.51 7.09
CA ILE A 166 0.15 -12.55 6.85
C ILE A 166 -1.18 -12.08 7.44
N PHE A 167 -2.23 -12.13 6.63
CA PHE A 167 -3.58 -11.81 7.05
C PHE A 167 -4.41 -13.10 7.11
N HIS A 168 -5.03 -13.36 8.26
CA HIS A 168 -5.93 -14.48 8.47
C HIS A 168 -7.33 -13.94 8.77
N LYS A 169 -8.18 -13.94 7.75
CA LYS A 169 -9.58 -13.46 7.80
C LYS A 169 -9.76 -12.11 8.50
N VAL A 170 -8.89 -11.15 8.19
CA VAL A 170 -8.93 -9.80 8.78
C VAL A 170 -10.09 -9.02 8.17
N ARG A 171 -11.01 -8.54 9.01
CA ARG A 171 -12.16 -7.76 8.58
C ARG A 171 -11.84 -6.27 8.53
N ILE A 172 -12.19 -5.63 7.42
CA ILE A 172 -12.06 -4.18 7.24
C ILE A 172 -13.37 -3.58 6.69
N PRO A 173 -13.72 -2.34 7.06
CA PRO A 173 -14.87 -1.66 6.49
C PRO A 173 -14.82 -1.56 4.96
N GLY A 174 -15.98 -1.54 4.30
CA GLY A 174 -16.07 -1.38 2.85
C GLY A 174 -15.35 -0.12 2.32
N GLU A 175 -15.37 0.96 3.10
CA GLU A 175 -14.68 2.23 2.81
C GLU A 175 -13.14 2.15 2.86
N ASN A 176 -12.54 1.00 3.19
CA ASN A 176 -11.10 0.82 3.14
C ASN A 176 -10.60 0.39 1.74
N LEU A 177 -11.51 0.11 0.80
CA LEU A 177 -11.18 -0.08 -0.61
C LEU A 177 -10.83 1.26 -1.28
N LEU A 178 -9.61 1.39 -1.80
CA LEU A 178 -9.22 2.54 -2.61
C LEU A 178 -9.96 2.50 -3.96
N ASP A 179 -11.00 3.29 -4.06
CA ASP A 179 -12.16 3.08 -4.93
C ASP A 179 -12.13 3.84 -6.27
N LYS A 180 -11.11 4.65 -6.53
CA LYS A 180 -11.04 5.53 -7.71
C LYS A 180 -11.21 4.80 -9.04
N PHE A 181 -10.75 3.55 -9.11
CA PHE A 181 -10.81 2.72 -10.32
C PHE A 181 -11.77 1.54 -10.21
N GLY A 182 -12.37 1.30 -9.06
CA GLY A 182 -13.28 0.20 -8.82
C GLY A 182 -13.88 0.29 -7.43
N SER A 183 -15.21 0.37 -7.35
CA SER A 183 -15.96 0.50 -6.11
C SER A 183 -16.99 -0.63 -5.97
N VAL A 184 -17.43 -0.86 -4.75
CA VAL A 184 -18.52 -1.78 -4.42
C VAL A 184 -19.60 -0.98 -3.73
N ALA A 185 -20.80 -0.95 -4.31
CA ALA A 185 -21.95 -0.30 -3.70
C ALA A 185 -22.49 -1.13 -2.52
N PRO A 186 -23.28 -0.53 -1.60
CA PRO A 186 -23.80 -1.25 -0.45
C PRO A 186 -24.70 -2.45 -0.77
N ASP A 187 -25.27 -2.49 -1.98
CA ASP A 187 -26.04 -3.61 -2.50
C ASP A 187 -25.17 -4.73 -3.12
N GLY A 188 -23.84 -4.61 -3.04
CA GLY A 188 -22.87 -5.55 -3.60
C GLY A 188 -22.54 -5.32 -5.07
N GLN A 189 -23.14 -4.33 -5.73
CA GLN A 189 -22.85 -4.07 -7.13
C GLN A 189 -21.44 -3.48 -7.31
N TYR A 190 -20.66 -4.12 -8.17
CA TYR A 190 -19.34 -3.63 -8.56
C TYR A 190 -19.45 -2.59 -9.67
N HIS A 191 -18.81 -1.44 -9.48
CA HIS A 191 -18.71 -0.39 -10.48
C HIS A 191 -17.24 -0.07 -10.80
N SER A 192 -16.92 0.15 -12.07
CA SER A 192 -15.60 0.61 -12.48
C SER A 192 -15.68 1.49 -13.72
N PRO A 193 -14.97 2.64 -13.75
CA PRO A 193 -14.86 3.46 -14.95
C PRO A 193 -14.09 2.76 -16.08
N ILE A 194 -13.37 1.66 -15.79
CA ILE A 194 -12.58 0.89 -16.76
C ILE A 194 -13.07 -0.55 -16.78
N ARG A 195 -13.86 -0.89 -17.82
CA ARG A 195 -14.51 -2.21 -17.96
C ARG A 195 -13.51 -3.37 -18.04
N ASN A 196 -12.42 -3.20 -18.81
CA ASN A 196 -11.42 -4.26 -18.97
C ASN A 196 -10.54 -4.37 -17.71
N LYS A 197 -10.56 -5.53 -17.05
CA LYS A 197 -9.83 -5.78 -15.79
C LYS A 197 -8.30 -5.56 -15.93
N SER A 198 -7.72 -6.00 -17.06
CA SER A 198 -6.28 -5.85 -17.31
C SER A 198 -5.90 -4.38 -17.56
N ALA A 199 -6.72 -3.64 -18.31
CA ALA A 199 -6.50 -2.22 -18.53
C ALA A 199 -6.63 -1.44 -17.23
N ARG A 200 -7.65 -1.74 -16.40
CA ARG A 200 -7.81 -1.13 -15.08
C ARG A 200 -6.58 -1.33 -14.21
N PHE A 201 -6.12 -2.56 -14.10
CA PHE A 201 -4.95 -2.88 -13.29
C PHE A 201 -3.68 -2.15 -13.78
N ASN A 202 -3.48 -2.06 -15.10
CA ASN A 202 -2.38 -1.28 -15.66
C ASN A 202 -2.46 0.20 -15.31
N VAL A 203 -3.66 0.80 -15.37
CA VAL A 203 -3.87 2.21 -14.98
C VAL A 203 -3.60 2.41 -13.49
N MET A 204 -4.02 1.48 -12.63
CA MET A 204 -3.71 1.52 -11.20
C MET A 204 -2.20 1.49 -10.94
N LEU A 205 -1.47 0.59 -11.60
CA LEU A 205 0.00 0.55 -11.48
C LEU A 205 0.66 1.82 -12.05
N ALA A 206 0.16 2.33 -13.18
CA ALA A 206 0.65 3.58 -13.76
C ALA A 206 0.46 4.77 -12.82
N ALA A 207 -0.62 4.79 -12.03
CA ALA A 207 -0.87 5.81 -11.02
C ALA A 207 0.16 5.79 -9.87
N LEU A 208 0.93 4.71 -9.72
CA LEU A 208 2.02 4.59 -8.74
C LEU A 208 3.41 4.96 -9.31
N THR A 209 3.49 5.32 -10.59
CA THR A 209 4.74 5.72 -11.28
C THR A 209 5.52 6.86 -10.61
N PRO A 210 4.91 7.87 -9.95
CA PRO A 210 5.67 8.92 -9.29
C PRO A 210 6.75 8.42 -8.31
N SER A 211 6.54 7.27 -7.67
CA SER A 211 7.54 6.64 -6.80
C SER A 211 8.81 6.20 -7.57
N ARG A 212 8.68 5.80 -8.84
CA ARG A 212 9.81 5.40 -9.70
C ARG A 212 10.66 6.60 -10.11
N LEU A 213 10.02 7.75 -10.35
CA LEU A 213 10.72 8.99 -10.64
C LEU A 213 11.57 9.43 -9.44
N ALA A 214 11.09 9.21 -8.21
CA ALA A 214 11.85 9.52 -7.01
C ALA A 214 13.15 8.72 -6.90
N VAL A 215 13.10 7.41 -7.16
CA VAL A 215 14.30 6.56 -7.14
C VAL A 215 15.31 7.01 -8.21
N ALA A 216 14.84 7.31 -9.43
CA ALA A 216 15.72 7.80 -10.50
C ALA A 216 16.36 9.15 -10.16
N PHE A 217 15.63 10.02 -9.44
CA PHE A 217 16.12 11.33 -9.01
C PHE A 217 17.21 11.22 -7.92
N GLN A 218 17.13 10.21 -7.05
CA GLN A 218 18.09 9.98 -5.96
C GLN A 218 19.41 9.36 -6.43
N ALA A 219 19.40 8.64 -7.56
CA ALA A 219 20.57 7.89 -8.02
C ALA A 219 21.84 8.76 -8.22
N PRO A 220 21.77 9.95 -8.86
CA PRO A 220 22.95 10.81 -9.01
C PRO A 220 23.48 11.35 -7.69
N GLY A 221 22.64 11.54 -6.67
CA GLY A 221 23.07 12.01 -5.35
C GLY A 221 23.94 10.98 -4.64
N VAL A 222 23.53 9.71 -4.68
CA VAL A 222 24.25 8.59 -4.04
C VAL A 222 25.54 8.20 -4.77
N MET A 223 25.62 8.45 -6.09
CA MET A 223 26.81 8.13 -6.89
C MET A 223 27.95 9.16 -6.76
N LYS A 224 27.71 10.33 -6.16
CA LYS A 224 28.71 11.39 -5.98
C LYS A 224 29.44 11.25 -4.66
#